data_AF-A0A382HRH1-F1
#
_entry.id   AF-A0A382HRH1-F1
#
_cell.length_a   1.000
_cell.length_b   1.000
_cell.length_c   1.000
_cell.angle_alpha   90.00
_cell.angle_beta   90.00
_cell.angle_gamma   90.00
#
_symmetry.space_group_name_H-M   'P 1'
#
loop_
_entity.id
_entity.type
_entity.pdbx_description
1 polymer ?
#
loop_
_entity_poly.entity_id
_entity_poly.type
_entity_poly.pdbx_seq_one_letter_code
_entity_poly.pdbx_strand_id
1 'polypeptide(L)'
;FLAGAYRDDRINPIWEGTNEINRQIISGFMMKKALMEELPIREAIRDISDFMSNGQLKLKDDTLAEECHSIETAKRFALYLFNEALCKYGQDLKHEQQLTEIIADIFMDIYTAESTVVRARKIMASASPEPNVVNIAKIFTTEMSNRIMSNVHTAITAIHDGPPSPLLDQKISEFENRMRLKTNVISLKRKIAKHVYNNNGYPY
;
A
#
# COMPACT_ATOMS: atom_id res chain seq x y z
N PHE A 1 -15.62 -13.78 -27.17
CA PHE A 1 -14.49 -12.84 -27.02
C PHE A 1 -13.82 -12.91 -25.64
N LEU A 2 -14.56 -12.94 -24.52
CA LEU A 2 -13.95 -12.98 -23.17
C LEU A 2 -13.15 -14.27 -22.86
N ALA A 3 -13.60 -15.44 -23.35
CA ALA A 3 -12.91 -16.72 -23.12
C ALA A 3 -11.49 -16.80 -23.74
N GLY A 4 -11.22 -16.04 -24.81
CA GLY A 4 -9.87 -15.91 -25.37
C GLY A 4 -8.98 -15.14 -24.41
N ALA A 5 -9.37 -13.89 -24.12
CA ALA A 5 -8.66 -13.01 -23.20
C ALA A 5 -8.38 -13.64 -21.82
N TYR A 6 -9.31 -14.41 -21.26
CA TYR A 6 -9.11 -15.10 -19.98
C TYR A 6 -7.99 -16.16 -20.04
N ARG A 7 -7.88 -16.91 -21.15
CA ARG A 7 -6.81 -17.90 -21.33
C ARG A 7 -5.47 -17.23 -21.59
N ASP A 8 -5.49 -16.15 -22.38
CA ASP A 8 -4.29 -15.39 -22.71
C ASP A 8 -3.69 -14.73 -21.46
N ASP A 9 -4.52 -14.23 -20.54
CA ASP A 9 -4.05 -13.59 -19.30
C ASP A 9 -3.33 -14.55 -18.34
N ARG A 10 -3.56 -15.87 -18.45
CA ARG A 10 -2.96 -16.86 -17.54
C ARG A 10 -1.43 -16.90 -17.60
N ILE A 11 -0.83 -16.50 -18.71
CA ILE A 11 0.63 -16.47 -18.88
C ILE A 11 1.27 -15.26 -18.21
N ASN A 12 0.52 -14.16 -18.02
CA ASN A 12 1.06 -12.89 -17.51
C ASN A 12 1.67 -13.02 -16.10
N PRO A 13 1.10 -13.79 -15.15
CA PRO A 13 1.73 -14.02 -13.84
C PRO A 13 3.03 -14.86 -13.87
N ILE A 14 3.39 -15.46 -15.01
CA ILE A 14 4.54 -16.38 -15.14
C ILE A 14 5.65 -15.77 -16.00
N TRP A 15 5.26 -15.09 -17.09
CA TRP A 15 6.18 -14.51 -18.06
C TRP A 15 6.84 -13.23 -17.49
N GLU A 16 8.05 -12.91 -17.94
CA GLU A 16 8.92 -11.85 -17.36
C GLU A 16 9.33 -12.09 -15.89
N GLY A 17 9.43 -13.37 -15.51
CA GLY A 17 9.66 -13.78 -14.14
C GLY A 17 8.33 -13.98 -13.42
N THR A 18 8.21 -15.07 -12.67
CA THR A 18 6.93 -15.36 -12.00
C THR A 18 6.65 -14.30 -10.93
N ASN A 19 5.37 -14.08 -10.63
CA ASN A 19 4.96 -13.11 -9.63
C ASN A 19 5.63 -13.36 -8.26
N GLU A 20 5.88 -14.62 -7.89
CA GLU A 20 6.60 -14.98 -6.66
C GLU A 20 8.05 -14.48 -6.70
N ILE A 21 8.77 -14.73 -7.80
CA ILE A 21 10.15 -14.25 -7.96
C ILE A 21 10.20 -12.71 -7.99
N ASN A 22 9.26 -12.06 -8.67
CA ASN A 22 9.18 -10.60 -8.70
C ASN A 22 8.95 -10.01 -7.30
N ARG A 23 8.09 -10.62 -6.46
CA ARG A 23 7.92 -10.23 -5.05
C ARG A 23 9.20 -10.39 -4.24
N GLN A 24 9.92 -11.51 -4.41
CA GLN A 24 11.20 -11.73 -3.73
C GLN A 24 12.23 -10.66 -4.13
N ILE A 25 12.26 -10.25 -5.40
CA ILE A 25 13.15 -9.19 -5.88
C ILE A 25 12.79 -7.84 -5.24
N ILE A 26 11.51 -7.49 -5.13
CA ILE A 26 11.06 -6.22 -4.50
C ILE A 26 11.60 -6.12 -3.07
N SER A 27 11.34 -7.13 -2.25
CA SER A 27 11.78 -7.14 -0.85
C SER A 27 13.30 -7.23 -0.72
N GLY A 28 13.95 -8.07 -1.52
CA GLY A 28 15.42 -8.19 -1.54
C GLY A 28 16.12 -6.90 -1.98
N PHE A 29 15.55 -6.16 -2.93
CA PHE A 29 16.06 -4.86 -3.36
C PHE A 29 15.97 -3.83 -2.24
N MET A 30 14.83 -3.75 -1.53
CA MET A 30 14.67 -2.86 -0.37
C MET A 30 15.66 -3.19 0.74
N MET A 31 15.88 -4.48 1.05
CA MET A 31 16.90 -4.92 2.01
C MET A 31 18.30 -4.48 1.59
N LYS A 32 18.66 -4.69 0.32
CA LYS A 32 19.97 -4.28 -0.20
C LYS A 32 20.18 -2.77 -0.05
N LYS A 33 19.18 -1.95 -0.43
CA LYS A 33 19.25 -0.49 -0.31
C LYS A 33 19.35 -0.02 1.14
N ALA A 34 18.67 -0.69 2.07
CA ALA A 34 18.77 -0.42 3.50
C ALA A 34 20.18 -0.72 4.04
N LEU A 35 20.75 -1.87 3.68
CA LEU A 35 22.06 -2.32 4.14
C LEU A 35 23.21 -1.49 3.56
N MET A 36 23.07 -1.03 2.31
CA MET A 36 24.05 -0.17 1.65
C MET A 36 23.91 1.32 2.02
N GLU A 37 22.96 1.67 2.89
CA GLU A 37 22.64 3.04 3.30
C GLU A 37 22.34 3.99 2.12
N GLU A 38 21.93 3.43 0.97
CA GLU A 38 21.53 4.21 -0.21
C GLU A 38 20.13 4.85 -0.05
N LEU A 39 19.34 4.31 0.88
CA LEU A 39 18.09 4.91 1.33
C LEU A 39 18.19 5.21 2.83
N PRO A 40 17.74 6.40 3.29
CA PRO A 40 17.81 6.82 4.70
C PRO A 40 16.75 6.13 5.57
N ILE A 41 16.66 4.80 5.49
CA ILE A 41 15.63 4.00 6.17
C ILE A 41 15.74 4.13 7.68
N ARG A 42 16.96 4.18 8.23
CA ARG A 42 17.18 4.35 9.68
C ARG A 42 16.64 5.68 10.21
N GLU A 43 16.84 6.75 9.46
CA GLU A 43 16.31 8.08 9.81
C GLU A 43 14.79 8.08 9.70
N ALA A 44 14.26 7.57 8.60
CA ALA A 44 12.82 7.46 8.39
C ALA A 44 12.10 6.66 9.50
N ILE A 45 12.75 5.61 10.03
CA ILE A 45 12.23 4.82 11.17
C ILE A 45 12.23 5.62 12.47
N ARG A 46 13.28 6.42 12.74
CA ARG A 46 13.34 7.27 13.94
C ARG A 46 12.23 8.31 13.94
N ASP A 47 11.94 8.89 12.78
CA ASP A 47 10.93 9.93 12.60
C ASP A 47 9.49 9.41 12.65
N ILE A 48 9.27 8.08 12.72
CA ILE A 48 7.94 7.48 12.80
C ILE A 48 7.21 7.98 14.04
N SER A 49 7.84 7.93 15.21
CA SER A 49 7.20 8.28 16.48
C SER A 49 6.75 9.75 16.49
N ASP A 50 7.58 10.64 15.97
CA ASP A 50 7.30 12.07 15.89
C ASP A 50 6.15 12.36 14.92
N PHE A 51 6.17 11.69 13.76
CA PHE A 51 5.06 11.79 12.81
C PHE A 51 3.76 11.26 13.40
N MET A 52 3.79 10.11 14.07
CA MET A 52 2.60 9.48 14.65
C MET A 52 1.98 10.32 15.77
N SER A 53 2.79 11.03 16.55
CA SER A 53 2.34 11.85 17.66
C SER A 53 1.60 13.12 17.22
N ASN A 54 2.20 13.93 16.33
CA ASN A 54 1.64 15.24 15.93
C ASN A 54 1.91 15.62 14.47
N GLY A 55 2.59 14.76 13.71
CA GLY A 55 2.90 15.05 12.31
C GLY A 55 1.63 15.17 11.47
N GLN A 56 1.53 16.20 10.64
CA GLN A 56 0.54 16.28 9.58
C GLN A 56 1.26 16.58 8.27
N LEU A 57 0.87 15.90 7.19
CA LEU A 57 1.31 16.28 5.84
C LEU A 57 0.83 17.69 5.52
N LYS A 58 1.76 18.53 5.09
CA LYS A 58 1.45 19.83 4.51
C LYS A 58 1.21 19.64 3.01
N LEU A 59 -0.05 19.63 2.62
CA LEU A 59 -0.45 19.51 1.22
C LEU A 59 -0.69 20.91 0.63
N LYS A 60 -0.35 21.09 -0.65
CA LYS A 60 -0.63 22.32 -1.39
C LYS A 60 -2.08 22.40 -1.89
N ASP A 61 -2.75 21.25 -1.97
CA ASP A 61 -4.11 21.09 -2.46
C ASP A 61 -4.77 19.98 -1.64
N ASP A 62 -5.98 20.26 -1.17
CA ASP A 62 -6.76 19.44 -0.24
C ASP A 62 -7.50 18.28 -0.94
N THR A 63 -7.48 18.24 -2.27
CA THR A 63 -8.04 17.12 -3.03
C THR A 63 -7.33 15.83 -2.63
N LEU A 64 -8.12 14.88 -2.11
CA LEU A 64 -7.65 13.60 -1.61
C LEU A 64 -6.69 13.70 -0.41
N ALA A 65 -6.84 14.73 0.44
CA ALA A 65 -5.96 14.94 1.60
C ALA A 65 -5.96 13.75 2.57
N GLU A 66 -7.13 13.23 2.94
CA GLU A 66 -7.26 12.07 3.84
C GLU A 66 -6.57 10.83 3.24
N GLU A 67 -6.70 10.62 1.93
CA GLU A 67 -6.05 9.52 1.22
C GLU A 67 -4.53 9.69 1.20
N CYS A 68 -4.02 10.92 1.00
CA CYS A 68 -2.59 11.22 1.11
C CYS A 68 -2.07 10.92 2.52
N HIS A 69 -2.82 11.32 3.56
CA HIS A 69 -2.47 11.01 4.96
C HIS A 69 -2.47 9.51 5.25
N SER A 70 -3.46 8.78 4.74
CA SER A 70 -3.54 7.33 4.89
C SER A 70 -2.35 6.62 4.22
N ILE A 71 -2.02 6.98 2.98
CA ILE A 71 -0.87 6.43 2.24
C ILE A 71 0.45 6.71 2.96
N GLU A 72 0.63 7.94 3.43
CA GLU A 72 1.87 8.35 4.10
C GLU A 72 2.02 7.67 5.48
N THR A 73 0.90 7.41 6.15
CA THR A 73 0.88 6.57 7.36
C THR A 73 1.20 5.12 7.01
N ALA A 74 0.66 4.59 5.90
CA ALA A 74 0.96 3.24 5.41
C ALA A 74 2.44 3.05 5.05
N LYS A 75 3.09 4.06 4.45
CA LYS A 75 4.54 4.06 4.19
C LYS A 75 5.36 3.88 5.45
N ARG A 76 5.04 4.64 6.51
CA ARG A 76 5.70 4.49 7.81
C ARG A 76 5.41 3.14 8.43
N PHE A 77 4.18 2.64 8.28
CA PHE A 77 3.84 1.34 8.83
C PHE A 77 4.59 0.20 8.13
N ALA A 78 4.71 0.27 6.81
CA ALA A 78 5.51 -0.67 6.03
C ALA A 78 6.99 -0.63 6.44
N LEU A 79 7.56 0.56 6.65
CA LEU A 79 8.93 0.71 7.17
C LEU A 79 9.07 0.15 8.59
N TYR A 80 8.08 0.36 9.46
CA TYR A 80 8.05 -0.19 10.80
C TYR A 80 8.05 -1.73 10.77
N LEU A 81 7.14 -2.34 10.01
CA LEU A 81 7.07 -3.78 9.83
C LEU A 81 8.36 -4.35 9.25
N PHE A 82 8.91 -3.68 8.24
CA PHE A 82 10.17 -4.07 7.62
C PHE A 82 11.35 -4.02 8.62
N ASN A 83 11.38 -3.02 9.49
CA ASN A 83 12.38 -2.93 10.56
C ASN A 83 12.23 -4.05 11.58
N GLU A 84 11.01 -4.37 12.04
CA GLU A 84 10.75 -5.49 12.94
C GLU A 84 11.26 -6.81 12.34
N ALA A 85 10.97 -7.04 11.05
CA ALA A 85 11.45 -8.21 10.32
C ALA A 85 12.99 -8.27 10.23
N LEU A 86 13.64 -7.13 9.91
CA LEU A 86 15.11 -7.04 9.87
C LEU A 86 15.75 -7.21 11.25
N CYS A 87 15.14 -6.70 12.32
CA CYS A 87 15.65 -6.87 13.68
C CYS A 87 15.57 -8.33 14.14
N LYS A 88 14.53 -9.06 13.75
CA LYS A 88 14.35 -10.48 14.08
C LYS A 88 15.27 -11.39 13.26
N TYR A 89 15.30 -11.22 11.93
CA TYR A 89 15.92 -12.20 11.02
C TYR A 89 17.25 -11.71 10.41
N GLY A 90 17.55 -10.42 10.44
CA GLY A 90 18.78 -9.86 9.87
C GLY A 90 18.96 -10.22 8.40
N GLN A 91 20.14 -10.77 8.06
CA GLN A 91 20.44 -11.23 6.69
C GLN A 91 19.65 -12.47 6.27
N ASP A 92 19.11 -13.23 7.23
CA ASP A 92 18.35 -14.44 6.97
C ASP A 92 16.91 -14.15 6.57
N LEU A 93 16.45 -12.89 6.67
CA LEU A 93 15.11 -12.47 6.22
C LEU A 93 14.83 -12.87 4.76
N LYS A 94 15.86 -12.95 3.90
CA LYS A 94 15.73 -13.41 2.51
C LYS A 94 15.24 -14.85 2.37
N HIS A 95 15.34 -15.66 3.43
CA HIS A 95 14.87 -17.04 3.48
C HIS A 95 13.41 -17.14 3.96
N GLU A 96 12.87 -16.09 4.59
CA GLU A 96 11.48 -16.01 5.06
C GLU A 96 10.53 -15.58 3.93
N GLN A 97 10.37 -16.46 2.93
CA GLN A 97 9.70 -16.11 1.67
C GLN A 97 8.27 -15.60 1.84
N GLN A 98 7.49 -16.21 2.73
CA GLN A 98 6.11 -15.76 2.98
C GLN A 98 6.08 -14.36 3.60
N LEU A 99 7.02 -14.06 4.50
CA LEU A 99 7.12 -12.74 5.11
C LEU A 99 7.58 -11.69 4.10
N THR A 100 8.56 -12.02 3.26
CA THR A 100 9.03 -11.11 2.20
C THR A 100 7.98 -10.90 1.11
N GLU A 101 7.13 -11.88 0.81
CA GLU A 101 5.98 -11.71 -0.08
C GLU A 101 4.95 -10.75 0.50
N ILE A 102 4.59 -10.90 1.77
CA ILE A 102 3.67 -9.98 2.46
C ILE A 102 4.19 -8.54 2.41
N ILE A 103 5.48 -8.35 2.69
CA ILE A 103 6.12 -7.03 2.66
C ILE A 103 6.11 -6.46 1.22
N ALA A 104 6.38 -7.28 0.21
CA ALA A 104 6.31 -6.86 -1.19
C ALA A 104 4.88 -6.45 -1.59
N ASP A 105 3.86 -7.22 -1.18
CA ASP A 105 2.46 -6.90 -1.44
C ASP A 105 2.07 -5.56 -0.81
N ILE A 106 2.51 -5.28 0.43
CA ILE A 106 2.30 -3.98 1.09
C ILE A 106 2.95 -2.85 0.28
N PHE A 107 4.20 -3.01 -0.18
CA PHE A 107 4.88 -2.01 -1.00
C PHE A 107 4.16 -1.75 -2.33
N MET A 108 3.69 -2.81 -3.00
CA MET A 108 2.93 -2.69 -4.25
C MET A 108 1.60 -1.97 -4.04
N ASP A 109 0.90 -2.26 -2.95
CA ASP A 109 -0.35 -1.59 -2.59
C ASP A 109 -0.16 -0.09 -2.36
N ILE A 110 0.87 0.28 -1.60
CA ILE A 110 1.24 1.69 -1.34
C ILE A 110 1.59 2.40 -2.66
N TYR A 111 2.43 1.78 -3.49
CA TYR A 111 2.84 2.36 -4.77
C TYR A 111 1.63 2.60 -5.69
N THR A 112 0.73 1.62 -5.77
CA THR A 112 -0.47 1.70 -6.60
C THR A 112 -1.44 2.77 -6.08
N ALA A 113 -1.62 2.86 -4.76
CA ALA A 113 -2.47 3.86 -4.12
C ALA A 113 -1.95 5.28 -4.35
N GLU A 114 -0.65 5.50 -4.12
CA GLU A 114 0.00 6.79 -4.34
C GLU A 114 -0.09 7.21 -5.81
N SER A 115 0.25 6.31 -6.73
CA SER A 115 0.18 6.58 -8.17
C SER A 115 -1.24 6.95 -8.60
N THR A 116 -2.25 6.26 -8.05
CA THR A 116 -3.67 6.53 -8.32
C THR A 116 -4.08 7.91 -7.81
N VAL A 117 -3.72 8.26 -6.57
CA VAL A 117 -4.02 9.57 -5.97
C VAL A 117 -3.35 10.71 -6.73
N VAL A 118 -2.06 10.59 -7.04
CA VAL A 118 -1.32 11.61 -7.80
C VAL A 118 -1.92 11.80 -9.19
N ARG A 119 -2.26 10.71 -9.88
CA ARG A 119 -2.91 10.77 -11.19
C ARG A 119 -4.29 11.39 -11.12
N ALA A 120 -5.10 11.04 -10.12
CA ALA A 120 -6.42 11.61 -9.92
C ALA A 120 -6.37 13.13 -9.72
N ARG A 121 -5.45 13.61 -8.87
CA ARG A 121 -5.23 15.05 -8.65
C ARG A 121 -4.79 15.76 -9.93
N LYS A 122 -3.90 15.14 -10.72
CA LYS A 122 -3.46 15.68 -12.00
C LYS A 122 -4.60 15.80 -13.01
N ILE A 123 -5.48 14.80 -13.11
CA ILE A 123 -6.66 14.84 -13.98
C ILE A 123 -7.63 15.94 -13.52
N MET A 124 -7.88 16.05 -12.22
CA MET A 124 -8.75 17.09 -11.66
C MET A 124 -8.22 18.51 -11.87
N ALA A 125 -6.90 18.69 -11.93
CA ALA A 125 -6.26 19.97 -12.24
C ALA A 125 -6.11 20.25 -13.75
N SER A 126 -6.55 19.33 -14.63
CA SER A 126 -6.41 19.48 -16.08
C SER A 126 -7.57 20.30 -16.69
N ALA A 127 -7.46 20.62 -17.98
CA ALA A 127 -8.53 21.30 -18.72
C ALA A 127 -9.81 20.46 -18.89
N SER A 128 -9.75 19.15 -18.63
CA SER A 128 -10.88 18.22 -18.75
C SER A 128 -10.97 17.36 -17.49
N PRO A 129 -11.45 17.93 -16.37
CA PRO A 129 -11.57 17.20 -15.11
C PRO A 129 -12.60 16.08 -15.20
N GLU A 130 -12.27 14.90 -14.68
CA GLU A 130 -13.17 13.75 -14.60
C GLU A 130 -13.38 13.35 -13.12
N PRO A 131 -14.49 13.78 -12.48
CA PRO A 131 -14.68 13.62 -11.04
C PRO A 131 -14.65 12.17 -10.53
N ASN A 132 -14.94 11.17 -11.38
CA ASN A 132 -14.93 9.78 -10.93
C ASN A 132 -13.53 9.23 -10.64
N VAL A 133 -12.45 9.86 -11.15
CA VAL A 133 -11.08 9.47 -10.79
C VAL A 133 -10.79 9.67 -9.30
N VAL A 134 -11.43 10.67 -8.68
CA VAL A 134 -11.40 10.87 -7.23
C VAL A 134 -12.08 9.71 -6.54
N ASN A 135 -13.28 9.30 -6.99
CA ASN A 135 -13.99 8.15 -6.42
C ASN A 135 -13.15 6.86 -6.50
N ILE A 136 -12.45 6.63 -7.62
CA ILE A 136 -11.54 5.50 -7.80
C ILE A 136 -10.41 5.54 -6.77
N ALA A 137 -9.74 6.70 -6.64
CA ALA A 137 -8.67 6.88 -5.66
C ALA A 137 -9.14 6.58 -4.23
N LYS A 138 -10.31 7.14 -3.83
CA LYS A 138 -10.91 6.91 -2.51
C LYS A 138 -11.21 5.44 -2.21
N ILE A 139 -11.76 4.72 -3.20
CA ILE A 139 -12.03 3.29 -3.07
C ILE A 139 -10.72 2.55 -2.90
N PHE A 140 -9.76 2.78 -3.80
CA PHE A 140 -8.52 2.02 -3.82
C PHE A 140 -7.72 2.21 -2.52
N THR A 141 -7.59 3.45 -2.03
CA THR A 141 -6.88 3.73 -0.77
C THR A 141 -7.57 3.10 0.45
N THR A 142 -8.90 3.09 0.47
CA THR A 142 -9.66 2.43 1.56
C THR A 142 -9.50 0.92 1.53
N GLU A 143 -9.46 0.30 0.36
CA GLU A 143 -9.24 -1.14 0.24
C GLU A 143 -7.78 -1.52 0.50
N MET A 144 -6.83 -0.66 0.08
CA MET A 144 -5.41 -0.78 0.42
C MET A 144 -5.21 -0.78 1.94
N SER A 145 -5.85 0.12 2.69
CA SER A 145 -5.68 0.15 4.15
C SER A 145 -6.12 -1.17 4.79
N ASN A 146 -7.22 -1.75 4.30
CA ASN A 146 -7.73 -3.02 4.82
C ASN A 146 -6.79 -4.20 4.49
N ARG A 147 -6.27 -4.25 3.25
CA ARG A 147 -5.30 -5.29 2.84
C ARG A 147 -4.02 -5.21 3.65
N ILE A 148 -3.47 -4.00 3.81
CA ILE A 148 -2.25 -3.78 4.62
C ILE A 148 -2.48 -4.23 6.06
N MET A 149 -3.61 -3.89 6.70
CA MET A 149 -3.88 -4.33 8.06
C MET A 149 -3.91 -5.87 8.20
N SER A 150 -4.62 -6.55 7.30
CA SER A 150 -4.66 -8.02 7.28
C SER A 150 -3.26 -8.63 7.14
N ASN A 151 -2.45 -8.07 6.25
CA ASN A 151 -1.09 -8.49 5.99
C ASN A 151 -0.16 -8.25 7.19
N VAL A 152 -0.26 -7.08 7.82
CA VAL A 152 0.51 -6.72 9.02
C VAL A 152 0.23 -7.67 10.17
N HIS A 153 -1.04 -7.98 10.46
CA HIS A 153 -1.37 -8.90 11.56
C HIS A 153 -0.74 -10.27 11.34
N THR A 154 -0.79 -10.77 10.11
CA THR A 154 -0.16 -12.04 9.73
C THR A 154 1.37 -11.97 9.91
N ALA A 155 2.00 -10.90 9.40
CA ALA A 155 3.44 -10.73 9.44
C ALA A 155 3.98 -10.55 10.87
N ILE A 156 3.34 -9.73 11.69
CA ILE A 156 3.76 -9.49 13.08
C ILE A 156 3.66 -10.77 13.90
N THR A 157 2.56 -11.53 13.78
CA THR A 157 2.45 -12.81 14.48
C THR A 157 3.53 -13.80 14.05
N ALA A 158 3.90 -13.81 12.76
CA ALA A 158 5.00 -14.63 12.27
C ALA A 158 6.38 -14.16 12.77
N ILE A 159 6.63 -12.85 12.86
CA ILE A 159 7.91 -12.30 13.38
C ILE A 159 8.11 -12.65 14.87
N HIS A 160 7.03 -12.62 15.65
CA HIS A 160 7.07 -12.82 17.10
C HIS A 160 6.81 -14.27 17.55
N ASP A 161 6.61 -15.21 16.61
CA ASP A 161 6.26 -16.61 16.91
C ASP A 161 5.05 -16.73 17.85
N GLY A 162 4.07 -15.81 17.72
CA GLY A 162 2.97 -15.69 18.66
C GLY A 162 2.30 -14.31 18.68
N PRO A 163 1.37 -14.07 19.62
CA PRO A 163 0.73 -12.77 19.76
C PRO A 163 1.77 -11.68 20.09
N PRO A 164 1.65 -10.48 19.50
CA PRO A 164 2.55 -9.38 19.81
C PRO A 164 2.43 -8.95 21.28
N SER A 165 3.47 -8.29 21.78
CA SER A 165 3.41 -7.67 23.11
C SER A 165 2.31 -6.59 23.16
N PRO A 166 1.70 -6.30 24.32
CA PRO A 166 0.66 -5.28 24.44
C PRO A 166 1.08 -3.89 23.93
N LEU A 167 2.37 -3.53 24.10
CA LEU A 167 2.93 -2.28 23.60
C LEU A 167 2.98 -2.24 22.07
N LEU A 168 3.34 -3.34 21.44
CA LEU A 168 3.38 -3.46 19.99
C LEU A 168 1.95 -3.44 19.41
N ASP A 169 1.03 -4.16 20.05
CA ASP A 169 -0.37 -4.19 19.64
C ASP A 169 -1.04 -2.79 19.72
N GLN A 170 -0.71 -2.02 20.76
CA GLN A 170 -1.11 -0.61 20.85
C GLN A 170 -0.57 0.21 19.67
N LYS A 171 0.72 0.08 19.33
CA LYS A 171 1.31 0.79 18.19
C LYS A 171 0.65 0.43 16.86
N ILE A 172 0.35 -0.84 16.64
CA ILE A 172 -0.39 -1.32 15.46
C ILE A 172 -1.76 -0.65 15.39
N SER A 173 -2.46 -0.58 16.52
CA SER A 173 -3.76 0.09 16.63
C SER A 173 -3.68 1.59 16.33
N GLU A 174 -2.60 2.27 16.74
CA GLU A 174 -2.37 3.69 16.42
C GLU A 174 -2.18 3.92 14.92
N PHE A 175 -1.42 3.06 14.24
CA PHE A 175 -1.29 3.09 12.77
C PHE A 175 -2.64 2.84 12.09
N GLU A 176 -3.36 1.79 12.52
CA GLU A 176 -4.66 1.43 11.96
C GLU A 176 -5.64 2.61 12.04
N ASN A 177 -5.80 3.19 13.23
CA ASN A 177 -6.72 4.30 13.47
C ASN A 177 -6.42 5.50 12.58
N ARG A 178 -5.15 5.77 12.29
CA ARG A 178 -4.71 6.88 11.47
C ARG A 178 -4.78 6.61 9.97
N MET A 179 -4.63 5.35 9.55
CA MET A 179 -4.79 4.92 8.15
C MET A 179 -6.26 4.78 7.75
N ARG A 180 -7.15 4.47 8.71
CA ARG A 180 -8.53 4.09 8.44
C ARG A 180 -9.33 5.22 7.80
N LEU A 181 -9.83 4.97 6.61
CA LEU A 181 -10.73 5.86 5.88
C LEU A 181 -12.20 5.46 6.08
N LYS A 182 -13.10 6.44 6.21
CA LYS A 182 -14.55 6.24 6.39
C LYS A 182 -15.31 6.30 5.06
N THR A 183 -14.70 5.81 3.99
CA THR A 183 -15.25 5.87 2.64
C THR A 183 -16.36 4.83 2.45
N ASN A 184 -17.52 5.26 1.94
CA ASN A 184 -18.57 4.34 1.51
C ASN A 184 -18.23 3.72 0.15
N VAL A 185 -17.39 2.68 0.18
CA VAL A 185 -16.89 1.98 -1.02
C VAL A 185 -18.03 1.47 -1.89
N ILE A 186 -19.10 0.93 -1.31
CA ILE A 186 -20.25 0.37 -2.06
C ILE A 186 -20.94 1.46 -2.89
N SER A 187 -21.22 2.61 -2.26
CA SER A 187 -21.86 3.73 -2.96
C SER A 187 -20.99 4.26 -4.10
N LEU A 188 -19.69 4.42 -3.87
CA LEU A 188 -18.76 4.90 -4.89
C LEU A 188 -18.59 3.91 -6.05
N LYS A 189 -18.50 2.59 -5.77
CA LYS A 189 -18.45 1.56 -6.82
C LYS A 189 -19.71 1.59 -7.70
N ARG A 190 -20.89 1.82 -7.13
CA ARG A 190 -22.15 1.98 -7.91
C ARG A 190 -22.11 3.21 -8.82
N LYS A 191 -21.55 4.34 -8.36
CA LYS A 191 -21.39 5.54 -9.19
C LYS A 191 -20.47 5.28 -10.38
N ILE A 192 -19.31 4.66 -10.13
CA ILE A 192 -18.35 4.29 -11.18
C ILE A 192 -18.98 3.30 -12.17
N ALA A 193 -19.68 2.27 -11.67
CA ALA A 193 -20.35 1.28 -12.52
C ALA A 193 -21.38 1.93 -13.46
N LYS A 194 -22.19 2.87 -12.95
CA LYS A 194 -23.14 3.63 -13.78
C LYS A 194 -22.43 4.46 -14.86
N HIS A 195 -21.32 5.10 -14.51
CA HIS A 195 -20.55 5.90 -15.46
C HIS A 195 -19.89 5.03 -16.55
N VAL A 196 -19.27 3.91 -16.18
CA VAL A 196 -18.70 2.94 -17.12
C VAL A 196 -19.78 2.35 -18.04
N TYR A 197 -20.94 2.00 -17.49
CA TYR A 197 -22.07 1.48 -18.27
C TYR A 197 -22.56 2.49 -19.31
N ASN A 198 -22.74 3.76 -18.92
CA ASN A 198 -23.20 4.80 -19.82
C ASN A 198 -22.20 5.10 -20.96
N ASN A 199 -20.91 4.90 -20.73
CA ASN A 199 -19.86 5.10 -21.73
C ASN A 199 -19.53 3.83 -22.53
N ASN A 200 -20.12 2.68 -22.18
CA ASN A 200 -19.89 1.39 -22.83
C ASN A 200 -18.40 0.98 -22.90
N GLY A 201 -17.62 1.34 -21.88
CA GLY A 201 -16.16 1.13 -21.84
C GLY A 201 -15.49 1.80 -20.66
N TYR A 202 -14.15 1.69 -20.56
CA TYR A 202 -13.34 2.37 -19.56
C TYR A 202 -13.10 3.85 -19.98
N PRO A 203 -13.66 4.85 -19.26
CA PRO A 203 -13.75 6.23 -19.75
C PRO A 203 -12.73 7.20 -19.12
N TYR A 204 -11.65 6.70 -18.51
CA TYR A 204 -10.68 7.50 -17.73
C TYR A 204 -9.27 7.54 -18.32
#